data_AF-A0A928YSG4-F1
#
_entry.id   AF-A0A928YSG4-F1
#
_cell.length_a   1.000
_cell.length_b   1.000
_cell.length_c   1.000
_cell.angle_alpha   90.00
_cell.angle_beta   90.00
_cell.angle_gamma   90.00
#
_symmetry.space_group_name_H-M   'P 1'
#
loop_
_entity.id
_entity.type
_entity.pdbx_description
1 polymer ?
#
loop_
_entity_poly.entity_id
_entity_poly.type
_entity_poly.pdbx_seq_one_letter_code
_entity_poly.pdbx_strand_id
1 'polypeptide(L)' 'MKTVIAEKSVNPLPHKQDLEDRIHLQMQKLHALCVTHTLLNSQPHPVHGNVRLHYALILEEHCDELQQLLDRLFQ' A
#
# COMPACT_ATOMS: atom_id res chain seq x y z
N MET A 1 37.17 26.47 -22.87
CA MET A 1 36.40 25.21 -22.79
C MET A 1 35.61 25.22 -21.50
N LYS A 2 34.28 25.40 -21.56
CA LYS A 2 33.39 25.31 -20.40
C LYS A 2 32.52 24.07 -20.63
N THR A 3 32.73 23.05 -19.81
CA THR A 3 31.92 21.83 -19.81
C THR A 3 30.54 22.18 -19.27
N VAL A 4 29.54 22.14 -20.15
CA VAL A 4 28.13 22.17 -19.78
C VAL A 4 27.82 20.81 -19.16
N ILE A 5 27.75 20.76 -17.84
CA ILE A 5 27.22 19.61 -17.13
C ILE A 5 25.72 19.66 -17.39
N ALA A 6 25.25 18.80 -18.30
CA ALA A 6 23.83 18.57 -18.48
C ALA A 6 23.30 17.96 -17.17
N GLU A 7 22.68 18.79 -16.34
CA GLU A 7 21.81 18.33 -15.28
C GLU A 7 20.70 17.50 -15.95
N LYS A 8 20.88 16.18 -15.90
CA LYS A 8 19.85 15.22 -16.25
C LYS A 8 18.72 15.41 -15.24
N SER A 9 17.82 16.35 -15.53
CA SER A 9 16.56 16.52 -14.83
C SER A 9 15.77 15.23 -15.01
N VAL A 10 15.99 14.29 -14.10
CA VAL A 10 15.11 13.16 -13.86
C VAL A 10 13.93 13.73 -13.09
N ASN A 11 13.06 14.46 -13.77
CA ASN A 11 11.70 14.60 -13.28
C ASN A 11 11.02 13.26 -13.54
N PRO A 12 10.68 12.45 -12.52
CA PRO A 12 9.82 11.31 -12.74
C PRO A 12 8.53 11.84 -13.38
N LEU A 13 8.06 11.17 -14.43
CA LEU A 13 6.79 11.50 -15.07
C LEU A 13 5.72 11.62 -13.98
N PRO A 14 4.89 12.68 -13.95
CA PRO A 14 3.94 12.92 -12.86
C PRO A 14 3.00 11.73 -12.59
N HIS A 15 2.73 10.92 -13.62
CA HIS A 15 1.96 9.68 -13.51
C HIS A 15 2.66 8.56 -12.72
N LYS A 16 3.99 8.50 -12.77
CA LYS A 16 4.78 7.51 -12.03
C LYS A 16 4.83 7.86 -10.54
N GLN A 17 5.01 9.15 -10.22
CA GLN A 17 4.99 9.62 -8.83
C GLN A 17 3.62 9.41 -8.18
N ASP A 18 2.53 9.73 -8.89
CA ASP A 18 1.17 9.49 -8.40
C ASP A 18 0.90 7.99 -8.13
N LEU A 19 1.41 7.11 -9.00
CA LEU A 19 1.30 5.67 -8.79
C LEU A 19 2.09 5.18 -7.57
N GLU A 20 3.33 5.66 -7.39
CA GLU A 20 4.15 5.35 -6.22
C GLU A 20 3.50 5.85 -4.92
N ASP A 21 2.96 7.06 -4.91
CA ASP A 21 2.25 7.64 -3.75
C ASP A 21 1.00 6.80 -3.39
N ARG A 22 0.26 6.34 -4.39
CA ARG A 22 -0.90 5.45 -4.20
C ARG A 22 -0.49 4.08 -3.65
N ILE A 23 0.60 3.50 -4.14
CA ILE A 23 1.17 2.25 -3.60
C ILE A 23 1.56 2.45 -2.14
N HIS A 24 2.27 3.54 -1.82
CA HIS A 24 2.68 3.85 -0.45
C HIS A 24 1.48 4.00 0.49
N LEU A 25 0.46 4.74 0.06
CA LEU A 25 -0.78 4.89 0.84
C LEU A 25 -1.47 3.54 1.07
N GLN A 26 -1.52 2.69 0.05
CA GLN A 26 -2.15 1.38 0.18
C GLN A 26 -1.38 0.46 1.12
N MET A 27 -0.04 0.47 1.08
CA MET A 27 0.79 -0.25 2.04
C MET A 27 0.58 0.22 3.48
N GLN A 28 0.42 1.54 3.70
CA GLN A 28 0.14 2.08 5.04
C GLN A 28 -1.22 1.60 5.57
N LYS A 29 -2.26 1.60 4.74
CA LYS A 29 -3.59 1.06 5.10
C LYS A 29 -3.50 -0.42 5.44
N LEU A 30 -2.81 -1.21 4.61
CA LEU A 30 -2.63 -2.65 4.83
C LEU A 30 -1.91 -2.92 6.16
N HIS A 31 -0.85 -2.16 6.44
CA HIS A 31 -0.13 -2.27 7.71
C HIS A 31 -1.05 -1.97 8.91
N ALA A 32 -1.84 -0.89 8.85
CA ALA A 32 -2.79 -0.56 9.91
C ALA A 32 -3.84 -1.67 10.13
N LEU A 33 -4.33 -2.28 9.04
CA LEU A 33 -5.27 -3.40 9.10
C LEU A 33 -4.64 -4.65 9.71
N CYS A 34 -3.40 -4.99 9.32
CA CYS A 34 -2.66 -6.11 9.91
C CYS A 34 -2.42 -5.93 11.41
N VAL A 35 -2.03 -4.72 11.84
CA VAL A 35 -1.85 -4.38 13.26
C VAL A 35 -3.18 -4.52 13.99
N THR A 36 -4.26 -3.97 13.45
CA THR A 36 -5.60 -4.06 14.05
C THR A 36 -6.07 -5.51 14.17
N HIS A 37 -5.90 -6.32 13.12
CA HIS A 37 -6.24 -7.73 13.15
C HIS A 37 -5.40 -8.49 14.19
N THR A 38 -4.11 -8.18 14.32
CA THR A 38 -3.25 -8.77 15.36
C THR A 38 -3.75 -8.41 16.76
N LEU A 39 -4.05 -7.13 16.99
CA LEU A 39 -4.57 -6.65 18.28
C LEU A 39 -5.92 -7.26 18.65
N LEU A 40 -6.80 -7.47 17.67
CA LEU A 40 -8.08 -8.14 17.86
C LEU A 40 -7.90 -9.62 18.24
N ASN A 41 -6.95 -10.31 17.61
CA ASN A 41 -6.66 -11.71 17.92
C ASN A 41 -5.87 -11.89 19.23
N SER A 42 -5.22 -10.84 19.74
CA SER A 42 -4.49 -10.86 21.02
C SER A 42 -5.36 -10.48 22.22
N GLN A 43 -6.64 -10.12 22.03
CA GLN A 43 -7.52 -9.76 23.14
C GLN A 43 -7.85 -10.99 24.01
N PRO A 44 -7.91 -10.84 25.34
CA PRO A 44 -8.26 -11.93 26.26
C PRO A 44 -9.73 -12.38 26.14
N HIS A 45 -10.58 -11.55 25.52
CA HIS A 45 -11.97 -11.87 25.25
C HIS A 45 -12.15 -12.20 23.77
N PRO A 46 -12.88 -13.27 23.41
CA PRO A 46 -13.10 -13.62 22.02
C PRO A 46 -13.87 -12.49 21.34
N VAL A 47 -13.19 -11.82 20.41
CA VAL A 47 -13.83 -10.91 19.45
C VAL A 47 -14.86 -11.71 18.65
N HIS A 48 -16.06 -11.17 18.46
CA HIS A 48 -17.13 -11.82 17.70
C HIS A 48 -16.61 -12.33 16.34
N GLY A 49 -16.90 -13.59 16.01
CA GLY A 49 -16.43 -14.23 14.77
C GLY A 49 -16.77 -13.42 13.50
N ASN A 50 -17.91 -12.72 13.51
CA ASN A 50 -18.33 -11.83 12.43
C ASN A 50 -17.37 -10.66 12.21
N VAL A 51 -16.79 -10.10 13.27
CA VAL A 51 -15.82 -9.00 13.19
C VAL A 51 -14.51 -9.52 12.59
N ARG A 52 -14.05 -10.71 12.99
CA ARG A 52 -12.85 -11.34 12.41
C ARG A 52 -13.02 -11.62 10.92
N LEU A 53 -14.17 -12.18 10.51
CA LEU A 53 -14.48 -12.42 9.11
C LEU A 53 -14.53 -11.12 8.31
N HIS A 54 -15.17 -10.08 8.86
CA HIS A 54 -15.24 -8.77 8.21
C HIS A 54 -13.84 -8.16 7.98
N TYR A 55 -12.97 -8.20 8.99
CA TYR A 55 -11.59 -7.75 8.84
C TYR A 55 -10.79 -8.57 7.83
N ALA A 56 -11.02 -9.89 7.75
CA ALA A 56 -10.36 -10.74 6.76
C ALA A 56 -10.75 -10.34 5.32
N LEU A 57 -12.04 -10.10 5.06
CA LEU A 57 -12.52 -9.66 3.75
C LEU A 57 -11.95 -8.30 3.34
N ILE A 58 -11.91 -7.33 4.26
CA ILE A 58 -11.31 -6.01 4.00
C ILE A 58 -9.81 -6.17 3.68
N LEU A 59 -9.10 -7.03 4.40
CA LEU A 59 -7.67 -7.25 4.20
C LEU A 59 -7.39 -7.87 2.82
N GLU A 60 -8.23 -8.79 2.36
CA GLU A 60 -8.17 -9.36 1.01
C GLU A 60 -8.39 -8.29 -0.07
N GLU A 61 -9.42 -7.45 0.06
CA GLU A 61 -9.70 -6.35 -0.89
C GLU A 61 -8.51 -5.38 -1.01
N HIS A 62 -7.88 -5.02 0.11
CA HIS A 62 -6.73 -4.13 0.09
C HIS A 62 -5.47 -4.77 -0.53
N CYS A 63 -5.30 -6.09 -0.39
CA CYS A 63 -4.24 -6.85 -1.08
C CYS A 63 -4.46 -6.84 -2.59
N ASP A 64 -5.69 -7.08 -3.05
CA ASP A 64 -6.03 -7.06 -4.48
C ASP A 64 -5.78 -5.69 -5.10
N GLU A 65 -6.18 -4.61 -4.42
CA GLU A 65 -5.92 -3.25 -4.89
C GLU A 65 -4.41 -2.95 -4.94
N LEU A 66 -3.63 -3.40 -3.95
CA LEU A 66 -2.17 -3.25 -3.96
C LEU A 66 -1.54 -4.03 -5.13
N GLN A 67 -1.99 -5.26 -5.38
CA GLN A 67 -1.52 -6.06 -6.50
C GLN A 67 -1.78 -5.36 -7.84
N GLN A 68 -2.98 -4.80 -8.04
CA GLN A 68 -3.31 -4.05 -9.25
C GLN A 68 -2.44 -2.79 -9.43
N LEU A 69 -2.10 -2.09 -8.34
CA LEU A 69 -1.21 -0.94 -8.39
C LEU A 69 0.23 -1.35 -8.73
N LEU A 70 0.71 -2.45 -8.16
CA LEU A 70 2.03 -3.02 -8.47
C LEU A 70 2.11 -3.50 -9.92
N ASP A 71 1.08 -4.19 -10.42
CA ASP A 71 1.02 -4.63 -11.80
C ASP A 71 1.12 -3.45 -12.78
N ARG A 72 0.46 -2.33 -12.46
CA ARG A 72 0.57 -1.08 -13.25
C ARG A 72 1.94 -0.41 -13.16
N LEU A 73 2.71 -0.66 -12.12
CA LEU A 73 4.06 -0.09 -11.96
C LEU A 73 5.09 -0.84 -12.82
N PHE A 74 4.86 -2.13 -13.04
CA PHE A 74 5.76 -3.01 -13.79
C PHE A 74 5.37 -3.20 -15.27
N GLN A 75 4.20 -2.69 -15.69
CA GLN A 75 3.75 -2.60 -17.09
C GLN A 75 4.29 -1.32 -17.75
#